data_AF-Q468U0-F1
#
_entry.id   AF-Q468U0-F1
#
_cell.length_a   1.000
_cell.length_b   1.000
_cell.length_c   1.000
_cell.angle_alpha   90.00
_cell.angle_beta   90.00
_cell.angle_gamma   90.00
#
_symmetry.space_group_name_H-M   'P 1'
#
loop_
_entity.id
_entity.type
_entity.pdbx_description
1 polymer ?
#
loop_
_entity_poly.entity_id
_entity_poly.type
_entity_poly.pdbx_seq_one_letter_code
_entity_poly.pdbx_strand_id
1 'polypeptide(L)'
;MTLSPSSESTTHLGHYGLIAGVFDELEISDLIDTLLPQKSGHNIYHSTVLKAMCINDLGFTERCLYLFPAFFENLPTERLLGEGVLPESLNDDVFGRTLDKIQEYGATEIFNHIILQAMKHVPINSRTCHTDTTNFSVYGDYENDDNGQTINITHGHPKDKRVDLLRFSISMVTDQKGIPLFVRALDGNSSDKRGFRFLKDKSFRVSEVYLKKKSRIEALAMVMVLCLLLYSIAEWKLRTRLEEAKEAIRSQIKKKTQTPTMKYGYSFSLGE
;
A
#
# COMPACT_ATOMS: atom_id res chain seq x y z
N MET A 1 -36.67 4.55 36.26
CA MET A 1 -35.27 4.69 35.83
C MET A 1 -35.29 4.81 34.31
N THR A 2 -35.27 6.05 33.79
CA THR A 2 -35.32 6.31 32.36
C THR A 2 -33.94 6.04 31.76
N LEU A 3 -33.85 5.05 30.88
CA LEU A 3 -32.67 4.86 30.05
C LEU A 3 -32.45 6.12 29.21
N SER A 4 -31.25 6.71 29.27
CA SER A 4 -30.86 7.74 28.30
C SER A 4 -30.91 7.14 26.90
N PRO A 5 -31.33 7.88 25.86
CA PRO A 5 -31.16 7.42 24.50
C PRO A 5 -29.66 7.18 24.27
N SER A 6 -29.28 5.97 23.87
CA SER A 6 -27.99 5.75 23.25
C SER A 6 -27.89 6.70 22.05
N SER A 7 -26.85 7.53 22.02
CA SER A 7 -26.62 8.45 20.91
C SER A 7 -26.17 7.65 19.68
N GLU A 8 -27.14 7.11 18.95
CA GLU A 8 -26.91 6.33 17.73
C GLU A 8 -26.34 7.22 16.62
N SER A 9 -25.01 7.27 16.52
CA SER A 9 -24.31 7.92 15.42
C SER A 9 -24.23 6.99 14.21
N THR A 10 -24.83 7.42 13.09
CA THR A 10 -24.70 6.71 11.81
C THR A 10 -23.59 7.33 10.98
N THR A 11 -22.47 6.62 10.83
CA THR A 11 -21.33 7.09 10.03
C THR A 11 -21.16 6.21 8.77
N HIS A 12 -20.96 6.85 7.61
CA HIS A 12 -20.81 6.13 6.35
C HIS A 12 -19.41 5.53 6.19
N LEU A 13 -19.32 4.20 6.20
CA LEU A 13 -18.04 3.46 6.15
C LEU A 13 -17.42 3.36 4.73
N GLY A 14 -18.23 3.55 3.67
CA GLY A 14 -17.78 3.51 2.28
C GLY A 14 -17.00 2.25 1.89
N HIS A 15 -16.04 2.40 0.97
CA HIS A 15 -15.13 1.33 0.56
C HIS A 15 -14.03 1.05 1.60
N TYR A 16 -13.77 1.99 2.50
CA TYR A 16 -12.78 1.89 3.58
C TYR A 16 -13.01 0.66 4.47
N GLY A 17 -14.27 0.32 4.73
CA GLY A 17 -14.62 -0.89 5.47
C GLY A 17 -14.24 -2.21 4.77
N LEU A 18 -14.19 -2.23 3.44
CA LEU A 18 -13.73 -3.40 2.69
C LEU A 18 -12.20 -3.57 2.79
N ILE A 19 -11.46 -2.46 2.71
CA ILE A 19 -10.00 -2.47 2.86
C ILE A 19 -9.60 -2.83 4.30
N ALA A 20 -10.26 -2.22 5.29
CA ALA A 20 -10.08 -2.56 6.70
C ALA A 20 -10.37 -4.05 6.96
N GLY A 21 -11.52 -4.55 6.49
CA GLY A 21 -11.93 -5.94 6.69
C GLY A 21 -11.02 -6.95 6.00
N VAL A 22 -10.50 -6.66 4.80
CA VAL A 22 -9.50 -7.54 4.16
C VAL A 22 -8.15 -7.46 4.86
N PHE A 23 -7.73 -6.30 5.36
CA PHE A 23 -6.50 -6.18 6.15
C PHE A 23 -6.55 -7.05 7.41
N ASP A 24 -7.69 -7.04 8.11
CA ASP A 24 -7.94 -7.86 9.30
C ASP A 24 -8.08 -9.35 8.97
N GLU A 25 -8.82 -9.71 7.91
CA GLU A 25 -9.01 -11.11 7.49
C GLU A 25 -7.70 -11.79 7.09
N LEU A 26 -6.74 -11.03 6.55
CA LEU A 26 -5.41 -11.53 6.20
C LEU A 26 -4.44 -11.57 7.41
N GLU A 27 -4.88 -11.15 8.61
CA GLU A 27 -4.09 -11.04 9.85
C GLU A 27 -2.80 -10.20 9.65
N ILE A 28 -2.85 -9.16 8.81
CA ILE A 28 -1.67 -8.34 8.49
C ILE A 28 -1.21 -7.57 9.73
N SER A 29 -2.12 -7.22 10.65
CA SER A 29 -1.78 -6.53 11.88
C SER A 29 -0.81 -7.33 12.75
N ASP A 30 -1.17 -8.58 13.07
CA ASP A 30 -0.36 -9.47 13.91
C ASP A 30 1.00 -9.77 13.28
N LEU A 31 1.03 -9.94 11.95
CA LEU A 31 2.28 -10.07 11.20
C LEU A 31 3.17 -8.83 11.38
N ILE A 32 2.62 -7.63 11.13
CA ILE A 32 3.41 -6.40 11.15
C ILE A 32 3.91 -6.08 12.55
N ASP A 33 3.11 -6.28 13.60
CA ASP A 33 3.56 -6.03 14.98
C ASP A 33 4.54 -7.10 15.49
N THR A 34 4.54 -8.30 14.89
CA THR A 34 5.60 -9.30 15.07
C THR A 34 6.91 -8.90 14.40
N LEU A 35 6.85 -8.36 13.17
CA LEU A 35 8.04 -7.95 12.41
C LEU A 35 8.63 -6.62 12.88
N LEU A 36 7.78 -5.68 13.30
CA LEU A 36 8.10 -4.32 13.72
C LEU A 36 7.62 -4.06 15.17
N PRO A 37 8.17 -4.76 16.17
CA PRO A 37 7.71 -4.65 17.55
C PRO A 37 7.90 -3.25 18.12
N GLN A 38 6.82 -2.70 18.67
CA GLN A 38 6.76 -1.36 19.25
C GLN A 38 7.56 -1.29 20.56
N LYS A 39 8.41 -0.27 20.69
CA LYS A 39 9.08 0.06 21.96
C LYS A 39 8.11 0.81 22.88
N SER A 40 8.23 0.59 24.19
CA SER A 40 7.34 1.20 25.19
C SER A 40 7.35 2.74 25.12
N GLY A 41 6.17 3.34 25.10
CA GLY A 41 5.97 4.80 25.07
C GLY A 41 5.34 5.37 23.79
N HIS A 42 5.15 4.57 22.75
CA HIS A 42 4.30 4.94 21.60
C HIS A 42 2.83 4.58 21.88
N ASN A 43 1.88 5.36 21.32
CA ASN A 43 0.45 5.23 21.61
C ASN A 43 -0.35 4.44 20.54
N ILE A 44 0.29 4.06 19.42
CA ILE A 44 -0.33 3.31 18.32
C ILE A 44 0.70 2.33 17.72
N TYR A 45 0.22 1.15 17.32
CA TYR A 45 0.96 0.09 16.63
C TYR A 45 1.30 0.40 15.17
N HIS A 46 2.43 -0.10 14.69
CA HIS A 46 2.84 0.08 13.30
C HIS A 46 1.86 -0.59 12.32
N SER A 47 1.22 -1.69 12.72
CA SER A 47 0.08 -2.29 12.03
C SER A 47 -1.08 -1.31 11.78
N THR A 48 -1.56 -0.66 12.85
CA THR A 48 -2.65 0.31 12.81
C THR A 48 -2.34 1.49 11.89
N VAL A 49 -1.10 1.99 11.93
CA VAL A 49 -0.65 3.08 11.07
C VAL A 49 -0.61 2.63 9.61
N LEU A 50 -0.08 1.43 9.33
CA LEU A 50 -0.08 0.85 7.98
C LEU A 50 -1.50 0.62 7.46
N LYS A 51 -2.41 0.14 8.30
CA LYS A 51 -3.84 0.00 7.98
C LYS A 51 -4.49 1.35 7.67
N ALA A 52 -4.15 2.39 8.43
CA ALA A 52 -4.59 3.76 8.16
C ALA A 52 -4.04 4.30 6.82
N MET A 53 -2.77 4.01 6.48
CA MET A 53 -2.23 4.30 5.15
C MET A 53 -3.06 3.61 4.06
N CYS A 54 -3.35 2.32 4.20
CA CYS A 54 -4.14 1.57 3.22
C CYS A 54 -5.59 2.04 3.10
N ILE A 55 -6.21 2.49 4.19
CA ILE A 55 -7.57 3.05 4.19
C ILE A 55 -7.63 4.43 3.52
N ASN A 56 -6.59 5.25 3.66
CA ASN A 56 -6.45 6.50 2.90
C ASN A 56 -6.11 6.27 1.42
N ASP A 57 -5.65 5.06 1.08
CA ASP A 57 -5.16 4.66 -0.23
C ASP A 57 -4.05 5.62 -0.72
N LEU A 58 -4.16 6.17 -1.93
CA LEU A 58 -3.19 7.09 -2.52
C LEU A 58 -3.47 8.56 -2.20
N GLY A 59 -4.21 8.89 -1.13
CA GLY A 59 -4.39 10.29 -0.71
C GLY A 59 -3.05 11.03 -0.46
N PHE A 60 -1.97 10.29 -0.19
CA PHE A 60 -0.60 10.76 -0.12
C PHE A 60 0.04 11.19 -1.44
N THR A 61 -0.40 10.69 -2.61
CA THR A 61 0.27 11.02 -3.89
C THR A 61 -0.03 12.43 -4.37
N GLU A 62 -1.11 13.03 -3.85
CA GLU A 62 -1.56 14.39 -4.19
C GLU A 62 -1.60 15.34 -2.97
N ARG A 63 -1.41 14.83 -1.74
CA ARG A 63 -1.47 15.63 -0.51
C ARG A 63 -0.32 15.31 0.44
N CYS A 64 0.20 16.34 1.09
CA CYS A 64 1.28 16.20 2.07
C CYS A 64 0.86 15.42 3.32
N LEU A 65 1.80 14.70 3.93
CA LEU A 65 1.60 13.86 5.13
C LEU A 65 0.96 14.59 6.33
N TYR A 66 1.09 15.92 6.44
CA TYR A 66 0.48 16.69 7.53
C TYR A 66 -1.05 16.85 7.40
N LEU A 67 -1.65 16.58 6.23
CA LEU A 67 -3.10 16.65 6.00
C LEU A 67 -3.84 15.36 6.38
N PHE A 68 -3.15 14.41 7.02
CA PHE A 68 -3.69 13.09 7.30
C PHE A 68 -4.78 13.01 8.38
N PRO A 69 -4.67 13.72 9.53
CA PRO A 69 -5.74 13.73 10.54
C PRO A 69 -7.09 14.16 9.94
N ALA A 70 -7.07 15.18 9.06
CA ALA A 70 -8.27 15.74 8.43
C ALA A 70 -9.04 14.77 7.52
N PHE A 71 -8.38 13.72 7.00
CA PHE A 71 -9.08 12.64 6.28
C PHE A 71 -9.90 11.76 7.24
N PHE A 72 -9.42 11.56 8.47
CA PHE A 72 -10.04 10.69 9.46
C PHE A 72 -11.08 11.38 10.34
N GLU A 73 -11.12 12.71 10.40
CA GLU A 73 -12.13 13.50 11.15
C GLU A 73 -13.59 13.07 10.90
N ASN A 74 -13.90 12.60 9.68
CA ASN A 74 -15.24 12.19 9.27
C ASN A 74 -15.41 10.66 9.12
N LEU A 75 -14.42 9.87 9.56
CA LEU A 75 -14.43 8.42 9.51
C LEU A 75 -14.51 7.83 10.93
N PRO A 76 -15.17 6.67 11.11
CA PRO A 76 -15.22 6.02 12.42
C PRO A 76 -13.89 5.28 12.68
N THR A 77 -12.86 6.03 13.07
CA THR A 77 -11.49 5.53 13.25
C THR A 77 -11.44 4.32 14.16
N GLU A 78 -12.12 4.34 15.30
CA GLU A 78 -12.08 3.23 16.26
C GLU A 78 -12.62 1.92 15.66
N ARG A 79 -13.64 2.03 14.80
CA ARG A 79 -14.23 0.88 14.09
C ARG A 79 -13.36 0.39 12.93
N LEU A 80 -12.55 1.27 12.33
CA LEU A 80 -11.69 0.96 11.19
C LEU A 80 -10.29 0.48 11.60
N LEU A 81 -9.78 0.96 12.74
CA LEU A 81 -8.37 0.90 13.12
C LEU A 81 -8.12 0.25 14.49
N GLY A 82 -9.14 0.18 15.36
CA GLY A 82 -9.04 -0.36 16.71
C GLY A 82 -9.49 0.63 17.80
N GLU A 83 -9.92 0.11 18.94
CA GLU A 83 -10.39 0.89 20.10
C GLU A 83 -9.36 1.93 20.55
N GLY A 84 -9.80 3.16 20.85
CA GLY A 84 -8.92 4.25 21.27
C GLY A 84 -8.09 4.91 20.16
N VAL A 85 -8.20 4.47 18.90
CA VAL A 85 -7.52 5.14 17.78
C VAL A 85 -8.32 6.36 17.33
N LEU A 86 -7.83 7.55 17.68
CA LEU A 86 -8.44 8.84 17.32
C LEU A 86 -7.74 9.50 16.12
N PRO A 87 -8.42 10.36 15.32
CA PRO A 87 -7.82 11.05 14.17
C PRO A 87 -6.54 11.84 14.50
N GLU A 88 -6.48 12.48 15.66
CA GLU A 88 -5.34 13.30 16.13
C GLU A 88 -4.09 12.45 16.41
N SER A 89 -4.31 11.17 16.70
CA SER A 89 -3.24 10.21 16.91
C SER A 89 -2.55 9.81 15.59
N LEU A 90 -3.22 10.04 14.45
CA LEU A 90 -2.73 9.77 13.10
C LEU A 90 -2.04 11.00 12.49
N ASN A 91 -0.92 11.42 13.08
CA ASN A 91 -0.09 12.55 12.61
C ASN A 91 1.15 12.10 11.82
N ASP A 92 1.77 13.05 11.12
CA ASP A 92 2.92 12.85 10.22
C ASP A 92 4.15 12.26 10.90
N ASP A 93 4.41 12.56 12.17
CA ASP A 93 5.44 11.91 12.99
C ASP A 93 5.19 10.41 13.18
N VAL A 94 3.93 9.98 13.29
CA VAL A 94 3.55 8.56 13.40
C VAL A 94 3.68 7.84 12.03
N PHE A 95 3.26 8.47 10.93
CA PHE A 95 3.48 7.93 9.58
C PHE A 95 4.97 7.84 9.23
N GLY A 96 5.72 8.92 9.49
CA GLY A 96 7.15 9.00 9.30
C GLY A 96 7.88 7.88 10.02
N ARG A 97 7.63 7.69 11.32
CA ARG A 97 8.25 6.60 12.11
C ARG A 97 7.86 5.20 11.62
N THR A 98 6.66 5.01 11.07
CA THR A 98 6.23 3.71 10.55
C THR A 98 6.90 3.39 9.21
N LEU A 99 6.96 4.36 8.29
CA LEU A 99 7.80 4.23 7.08
C LEU A 99 9.27 4.02 7.46
N ASP A 100 9.74 4.69 8.53
CA ASP A 100 11.10 4.54 9.02
C ASP A 100 11.40 3.11 9.51
N LYS A 101 10.44 2.48 10.18
CA LYS A 101 10.55 1.09 10.63
C LYS A 101 10.43 0.07 9.50
N ILE A 102 9.60 0.35 8.50
CA ILE A 102 9.46 -0.51 7.30
C ILE A 102 10.79 -0.63 6.55
N GLN A 103 11.55 0.46 6.38
CA GLN A 103 12.86 0.37 5.72
C GLN A 103 13.91 -0.34 6.60
N GLU A 104 13.92 -0.12 7.92
CA GLU A 104 14.89 -0.77 8.82
C GLU A 104 14.94 -2.27 8.61
N TYR A 105 13.75 -2.86 8.44
CA TYR A 105 13.54 -4.27 8.16
C TYR A 105 13.81 -4.63 6.69
N GLY A 106 13.36 -3.78 5.77
CA GLY A 106 13.38 -4.00 4.33
C GLY A 106 11.96 -4.02 3.76
N ALA A 107 11.65 -3.06 2.89
CA ALA A 107 10.31 -2.90 2.34
C ALA A 107 9.91 -4.07 1.42
N THR A 108 10.86 -4.64 0.66
CA THR A 108 10.61 -5.81 -0.20
C THR A 108 10.35 -7.06 0.64
N GLU A 109 11.06 -7.18 1.76
CA GLU A 109 11.06 -8.29 2.69
C GLU A 109 9.74 -8.35 3.46
N ILE A 110 9.28 -7.22 4.02
CA ILE A 110 7.95 -7.09 4.61
C ILE A 110 6.86 -7.47 3.60
N PHE A 111 6.96 -6.98 2.36
CA PHE A 111 5.97 -7.32 1.33
C PHE A 111 5.91 -8.83 1.06
N ASN A 112 7.07 -9.49 0.95
CA ASN A 112 7.14 -10.94 0.78
C ASN A 112 6.50 -11.69 1.96
N HIS A 113 6.71 -11.22 3.20
CA HIS A 113 6.03 -11.77 4.37
C HIS A 113 4.51 -11.59 4.29
N ILE A 114 4.01 -10.42 3.87
CA ILE A 114 2.57 -10.17 3.67
C ILE A 114 2.00 -11.09 2.59
N ILE A 115 2.71 -11.32 1.48
CA ILE A 115 2.27 -12.25 0.43
C ILE A 115 2.20 -13.68 0.97
N LEU A 116 3.23 -14.17 1.67
CA LEU A 116 3.23 -15.50 2.28
C LEU A 116 2.12 -15.67 3.32
N GLN A 117 1.77 -14.59 4.03
CA GLN A 117 0.63 -14.56 4.95
C GLN A 117 -0.71 -14.59 4.19
N ALA A 118 -0.88 -13.75 3.17
CA ALA A 118 -2.09 -13.71 2.35
C ALA A 118 -2.36 -15.04 1.63
N MET A 119 -1.32 -15.75 1.19
CA MET A 119 -1.41 -17.09 0.59
C MET A 119 -2.02 -18.16 1.52
N LYS A 120 -2.05 -17.94 2.85
CA LYS A 120 -2.75 -18.83 3.81
C LYS A 120 -4.27 -18.63 3.77
N HIS A 121 -4.70 -17.41 3.47
CA HIS A 121 -6.09 -16.94 3.58
C HIS A 121 -6.82 -16.89 2.23
N VAL A 122 -6.10 -16.71 1.13
CA VAL A 122 -6.67 -16.65 -0.23
C VAL A 122 -5.93 -17.55 -1.24
N PRO A 123 -6.64 -18.19 -2.19
CA PRO A 123 -6.07 -19.10 -3.17
C PRO A 123 -5.33 -18.36 -4.29
N ILE A 124 -4.15 -17.85 -3.96
CA ILE A 124 -3.17 -17.28 -4.89
C ILE A 124 -2.40 -18.44 -5.53
N ASN A 125 -2.67 -18.69 -6.81
CA ASN A 125 -2.01 -19.73 -7.59
C ASN A 125 -1.64 -19.14 -8.96
N SER A 126 -0.42 -18.61 -9.04
CA SER A 126 0.13 -17.99 -10.24
C SER A 126 0.62 -19.05 -11.22
N ARG A 127 -0.07 -19.19 -12.35
CA ARG A 127 0.41 -20.02 -13.48
C ARG A 127 1.27 -19.20 -14.45
N THR A 128 1.00 -17.91 -14.54
CA THR A 128 1.78 -16.94 -15.30
C THR A 128 1.96 -15.68 -14.47
N CYS A 129 3.16 -15.13 -14.50
CA CYS A 129 3.46 -13.86 -13.85
C CYS A 129 3.69 -12.79 -14.90
N HIS A 130 3.05 -11.65 -14.75
CA HIS A 130 3.33 -10.44 -15.52
C HIS A 130 4.29 -9.55 -14.73
N THR A 131 5.09 -8.79 -15.46
CA THR A 131 6.21 -8.05 -14.91
C THR A 131 6.26 -6.69 -15.56
N ASP A 132 5.95 -5.65 -14.79
CA ASP A 132 5.83 -4.28 -15.28
C ASP A 132 6.67 -3.31 -14.45
N THR A 133 7.13 -2.25 -15.11
CA THR A 133 7.92 -1.16 -14.51
C THR A 133 7.20 0.17 -14.68
N THR A 134 6.79 0.77 -13.56
CA THR A 134 6.08 2.05 -13.50
C THR A 134 7.02 3.14 -13.01
N ASN A 135 7.14 4.25 -13.77
CA ASN A 135 8.09 5.33 -13.47
C ASN A 135 7.39 6.51 -12.78
N PHE A 136 7.82 6.82 -11.57
CA PHE A 136 7.32 7.95 -10.79
C PHE A 136 8.27 9.14 -10.90
N SER A 137 7.70 10.35 -10.90
CA SER A 137 8.45 11.61 -10.87
C SER A 137 8.36 12.21 -9.47
N VAL A 138 9.46 12.77 -8.98
CA VAL A 138 9.58 13.35 -7.64
C VAL A 138 10.24 14.72 -7.68
N TYR A 139 9.96 15.53 -6.67
CA TYR A 139 10.54 16.85 -6.47
C TYR A 139 11.25 16.89 -5.12
N GLY A 140 12.47 17.41 -5.10
CA GLY A 140 13.32 17.48 -3.92
C GLY A 140 14.80 17.42 -4.29
N ASP A 141 15.66 17.75 -3.33
CA ASP A 141 17.10 17.53 -3.46
C ASP A 141 17.44 16.15 -2.86
N TYR A 142 18.11 15.31 -3.64
CA TYR A 142 18.37 13.90 -3.30
C TYR A 142 19.84 13.57 -3.55
N GLU A 143 20.61 13.41 -2.48
CA GLU A 143 21.98 12.93 -2.57
C GLU A 143 22.02 11.49 -3.12
N ASN A 144 22.91 11.25 -4.09
CA ASN A 144 23.09 9.92 -4.67
C ASN A 144 24.18 9.13 -3.94
N ASP A 145 23.95 7.82 -3.84
CA ASP A 145 24.78 6.89 -3.08
C ASP A 145 25.23 5.76 -4.00
N ASP A 146 26.53 5.68 -4.23
CA ASP A 146 27.15 4.66 -5.09
C ASP A 146 27.31 3.31 -4.36
N ASN A 147 27.04 3.24 -3.06
CA ASN A 147 27.12 2.00 -2.28
C ASN A 147 25.95 1.02 -2.56
N GLY A 148 24.94 1.43 -3.33
CA GLY A 148 23.84 0.57 -3.78
C GLY A 148 22.87 0.13 -2.69
N GLN A 149 22.85 0.82 -1.54
CA GLN A 149 22.02 0.48 -0.38
C GLN A 149 20.59 1.01 -0.47
N THR A 150 20.37 2.07 -1.25
CA THR A 150 19.05 2.65 -1.55
C THR A 150 18.98 3.06 -3.01
N ILE A 151 17.76 3.14 -3.57
CA ILE A 151 17.59 3.56 -4.97
C ILE A 151 18.18 4.94 -5.26
N ASN A 152 18.84 5.07 -6.41
CA ASN A 152 19.29 6.37 -6.91
C ASN A 152 18.17 7.13 -7.62
N ILE A 153 17.89 8.33 -7.10
CA ILE A 153 16.90 9.26 -7.64
C ILE A 153 17.62 10.08 -8.69
N THR A 154 17.27 9.86 -9.95
CA THR A 154 18.06 10.34 -11.09
C THR A 154 17.16 10.81 -12.23
N HIS A 155 17.71 11.64 -13.11
CA HIS A 155 17.09 11.89 -14.41
C HIS A 155 17.17 10.62 -15.26
N GLY A 156 15.99 10.01 -15.49
CA GLY A 156 15.84 8.76 -16.23
C GLY A 156 15.55 8.95 -17.72
N HIS A 157 15.12 7.87 -18.37
CA HIS A 157 14.52 7.93 -19.70
C HIS A 157 12.98 7.98 -19.57
N PRO A 158 12.35 9.17 -19.65
CA PRO A 158 10.92 9.33 -19.41
C PRO A 158 10.06 8.71 -20.51
N LYS A 159 9.08 7.87 -20.14
CA LYS A 159 8.03 7.36 -21.06
C LYS A 159 7.07 8.49 -21.48
N ASP A 160 6.93 9.53 -20.67
CA ASP A 160 6.12 10.75 -20.86
C ASP A 160 6.91 11.96 -21.44
N LYS A 161 8.19 11.76 -21.82
CA LYS A 161 9.12 12.79 -22.31
C LYS A 161 9.52 13.90 -21.32
N ARG A 162 9.09 13.87 -20.05
CA ARG A 162 9.52 14.82 -19.00
C ARG A 162 10.93 14.49 -18.48
N VAL A 163 11.95 14.96 -19.21
CA VAL A 163 13.38 14.78 -18.87
C VAL A 163 13.85 15.69 -17.72
N ASP A 164 13.09 16.75 -17.45
CA ASP A 164 13.32 17.75 -16.41
C ASP A 164 13.12 17.22 -14.98
N LEU A 165 12.43 16.09 -14.83
CA LEU A 165 12.05 15.56 -13.52
C LEU A 165 13.02 14.48 -13.02
N LEU A 166 13.28 14.49 -11.72
CA LEU A 166 13.92 13.39 -11.01
C LEU A 166 12.93 12.24 -10.87
N ARG A 167 13.42 10.99 -10.99
CA ARG A 167 12.55 9.81 -11.06
C ARG A 167 13.09 8.61 -10.27
N PHE A 168 12.17 7.70 -9.98
CA PHE A 168 12.43 6.31 -9.61
C PHE A 168 11.43 5.39 -10.32
N SER A 169 11.67 4.09 -10.31
CA SER A 169 10.74 3.11 -10.87
C SER A 169 10.29 2.10 -9.82
N ILE A 170 9.00 1.76 -9.83
CA ILE A 170 8.48 0.60 -9.11
C ILE A 170 8.42 -0.57 -10.08
N SER A 171 9.05 -1.67 -9.70
CA SER A 171 9.14 -2.91 -10.44
C SER A 171 8.25 -3.95 -9.75
N MET A 172 7.12 -4.28 -10.37
CA MET A 172 6.09 -5.13 -9.76
C MET A 172 5.89 -6.42 -10.56
N VAL A 173 5.69 -7.53 -9.85
CA VAL A 173 5.25 -8.80 -10.43
C VAL A 173 3.81 -9.04 -10.01
N THR A 174 2.93 -9.40 -10.94
CA THR A 174 1.52 -9.73 -10.69
C THR A 174 1.16 -11.11 -11.26
N ASP A 175 0.17 -11.78 -10.67
CA ASP A 175 -0.40 -13.01 -11.23
C ASP A 175 -1.37 -12.72 -12.40
N GLN A 176 -1.94 -13.77 -12.99
CA GLN A 176 -2.95 -13.64 -14.07
C GLN A 176 -4.27 -12.96 -13.65
N LYS A 177 -4.51 -12.70 -12.36
CA LYS A 177 -5.69 -11.99 -11.83
C LYS A 177 -5.38 -10.53 -11.46
N GLY A 178 -4.12 -10.09 -11.58
CA GLY A 178 -3.68 -8.76 -11.12
C GLY A 178 -3.43 -8.69 -9.61
N ILE A 179 -3.23 -9.82 -8.94
CA ILE A 179 -2.75 -9.85 -7.55
C ILE A 179 -1.24 -9.58 -7.58
N PRO A 180 -0.73 -8.53 -6.90
CA PRO A 180 0.71 -8.32 -6.77
C PRO A 180 1.34 -9.46 -5.96
N LEU A 181 2.50 -9.94 -6.41
CA LEU A 181 3.25 -11.04 -5.79
C LEU A 181 4.63 -10.61 -5.30
N PHE A 182 5.16 -9.52 -5.86
CA PHE A 182 6.46 -8.97 -5.52
C PHE A 182 6.53 -7.49 -5.90
N VAL A 183 7.21 -6.69 -5.09
CA VAL A 183 7.51 -5.27 -5.37
C VAL A 183 8.98 -5.00 -5.08
N ARG A 184 9.61 -4.18 -5.91
CA ARG A 184 10.93 -3.60 -5.64
C ARG A 184 11.02 -2.21 -6.26
N ALA A 185 11.60 -1.26 -5.53
CA ALA A 185 11.99 0.02 -6.08
C ALA A 185 13.32 -0.10 -6.85
N LEU A 186 13.47 0.67 -7.94
CA LEU A 186 14.66 0.73 -8.79
C LEU A 186 15.07 2.19 -9.05
N ASP A 187 16.37 2.39 -9.28
CA ASP A 187 16.96 3.67 -9.69
C ASP A 187 16.25 4.25 -10.92
N GLY A 188 16.09 5.58 -10.98
CA GLY A 188 15.36 6.25 -12.08
C GLY A 188 15.94 6.04 -13.48
N ASN A 189 17.21 5.64 -13.59
CA ASN A 189 17.90 5.31 -14.84
C ASN A 189 17.91 3.80 -15.16
N SER A 190 17.24 2.97 -14.35
CA SER A 190 17.18 1.52 -14.54
C SER A 190 16.47 1.16 -15.84
N SER A 191 17.14 0.35 -16.68
CA SER A 191 16.53 -0.18 -17.89
C SER A 191 15.64 -1.40 -17.57
N ASP A 192 14.40 -1.38 -18.06
CA ASP A 192 13.40 -2.47 -17.98
C ASP A 192 13.99 -3.89 -18.24
N LYS A 193 15.05 -3.99 -19.05
CA LYS A 193 15.73 -5.26 -19.40
C LYS A 193 16.55 -5.90 -18.26
N ARG A 194 16.86 -5.18 -17.17
CA ARG A 194 17.73 -5.67 -16.07
C ARG A 194 16.97 -5.99 -14.78
N GLY A 195 15.78 -5.43 -14.58
CA GLY A 195 15.07 -5.40 -13.29
C GLY A 195 14.95 -6.76 -12.60
N PHE A 196 14.64 -7.84 -13.31
CA PHE A 196 14.35 -9.16 -12.72
C PHE A 196 15.36 -10.27 -13.02
N ARG A 197 16.58 -9.95 -13.47
CA ARG A 197 17.60 -10.98 -13.67
C ARG A 197 17.96 -11.68 -12.35
N PHE A 198 17.81 -10.99 -11.21
CA PHE A 198 18.05 -11.54 -9.88
C PHE A 198 17.04 -12.61 -9.43
N LEU A 199 15.80 -12.64 -9.96
CA LEU A 199 14.84 -13.72 -9.66
C LEU A 199 15.27 -15.08 -10.24
N LYS A 200 16.33 -15.12 -11.05
CA LYS A 200 16.95 -16.35 -11.55
C LYS A 200 18.21 -16.76 -10.79
N ASP A 201 18.61 -15.98 -9.78
CA ASP A 201 19.82 -16.22 -9.00
C ASP A 201 19.49 -16.70 -7.58
N LYS A 202 20.31 -17.60 -7.03
CA LYS A 202 19.96 -18.41 -5.84
C LYS A 202 20.41 -17.81 -4.50
N SER A 203 21.07 -16.65 -4.51
CA SER A 203 21.60 -16.03 -3.29
C SER A 203 20.99 -14.65 -3.06
N PHE A 204 20.04 -14.56 -2.13
CA PHE A 204 19.50 -13.29 -1.65
C PHE A 204 20.06 -13.01 -0.25
N ARG A 205 20.83 -11.92 -0.11
CA ARG A 205 21.26 -11.33 1.17
C ARG A 205 20.89 -9.86 1.15
N VAL A 206 20.30 -9.41 2.25
CA VAL A 206 19.82 -8.03 2.45
C VAL A 206 20.81 -7.28 3.35
N SER A 207 20.90 -5.96 3.22
CA SER A 207 21.70 -5.05 4.05
C SER A 207 20.93 -3.76 4.36
N GLU A 208 21.32 -3.05 5.43
CA GLU A 208 20.44 -2.28 6.33
C GLU A 208 20.39 -0.73 6.14
N VAL A 209 19.35 -0.06 6.70
CA VAL A 209 19.36 1.27 7.45
C VAL A 209 19.82 2.57 6.71
N TYR A 210 19.18 3.76 6.71
CA TYR A 210 17.96 4.36 7.34
C TYR A 210 17.38 5.56 6.52
N LEU A 211 16.49 6.40 7.09
CA LEU A 211 15.57 7.33 6.38
C LEU A 211 15.75 8.85 6.53
N LYS A 212 15.17 9.56 5.54
CA LYS A 212 14.80 10.99 5.37
C LYS A 212 14.99 11.58 3.95
N LYS A 213 15.97 11.24 3.09
CA LYS A 213 16.54 9.98 2.58
C LYS A 213 15.54 9.10 1.81
N LYS A 214 16.01 8.66 0.64
CA LYS A 214 15.32 7.94 -0.46
C LYS A 214 14.56 6.70 -0.02
N SER A 215 15.04 6.06 1.03
CA SER A 215 14.41 4.96 1.75
C SER A 215 12.95 5.18 2.17
N ARG A 216 12.45 6.42 2.34
CA ARG A 216 10.99 6.64 2.53
C ARG A 216 10.17 6.32 1.28
N ILE A 217 10.78 6.46 0.11
CA ILE A 217 10.16 6.17 -1.19
C ILE A 217 10.00 4.67 -1.38
N GLU A 218 10.97 3.86 -0.93
CA GLU A 218 10.89 2.39 -1.01
C GLU A 218 9.82 1.84 -0.06
N ALA A 219 9.78 2.33 1.18
CA ALA A 219 8.72 2.01 2.13
C ALA A 219 7.33 2.42 1.58
N LEU A 220 7.19 3.64 1.04
CA LEU A 220 5.93 4.11 0.44
C LEU A 220 5.54 3.28 -0.79
N ALA A 221 6.50 2.90 -1.64
CA ALA A 221 6.27 2.02 -2.79
C ALA A 221 5.71 0.64 -2.37
N MET A 222 6.19 0.08 -1.26
CA MET A 222 5.59 -1.12 -0.67
C MET A 222 4.15 -0.87 -0.23
N VAL A 223 3.88 0.21 0.51
CA VAL A 223 2.52 0.58 0.96
C VAL A 223 1.57 0.72 -0.23
N MET A 224 1.99 1.35 -1.32
CA MET A 224 1.19 1.48 -2.55
C MET A 224 0.84 0.12 -3.17
N VAL A 225 1.78 -0.84 -3.18
CA VAL A 225 1.53 -2.19 -3.70
C VAL A 225 0.76 -3.06 -2.69
N LEU A 226 0.84 -2.77 -1.40
CA LEU A 226 -0.05 -3.34 -0.38
C LEU A 226 -1.50 -2.88 -0.58
N CYS A 227 -1.73 -1.60 -0.87
CA CYS A 227 -3.07 -1.12 -1.26
C CYS A 227 -3.59 -1.91 -2.47
N LEU A 228 -2.78 -2.08 -3.54
CA LEU A 228 -3.14 -2.90 -4.69
C LEU A 228 -3.49 -4.35 -4.32
N LEU A 229 -2.72 -4.98 -3.43
CA LEU A 229 -2.99 -6.33 -2.95
C LEU A 229 -4.35 -6.42 -2.26
N LEU A 230 -4.64 -5.49 -1.35
CA LEU A 230 -5.91 -5.42 -0.62
C LEU A 230 -7.09 -5.17 -1.58
N TYR A 231 -6.95 -4.24 -2.52
CA TYR A 231 -7.97 -3.98 -3.55
C TYR A 231 -8.20 -5.19 -4.46
N SER A 232 -7.14 -5.85 -4.97
CA SER A 232 -7.27 -7.04 -5.81
C SER A 232 -7.91 -8.22 -5.07
N ILE A 233 -7.62 -8.40 -3.77
CA ILE A 233 -8.25 -9.42 -2.93
C ILE A 233 -9.72 -9.07 -2.64
N ALA A 234 -10.02 -7.82 -2.30
CA ALA A 234 -11.39 -7.36 -2.05
C ALA A 234 -12.26 -7.44 -3.32
N GLU A 235 -11.71 -7.08 -4.48
CA GLU A 235 -12.34 -7.22 -5.79
C GLU A 235 -12.59 -8.69 -6.15
N TRP A 236 -11.61 -9.57 -5.91
CA TRP A 236 -11.77 -11.01 -6.12
C TRP A 236 -12.87 -11.59 -5.22
N LYS A 237 -12.86 -11.27 -3.92
CA LYS A 237 -13.92 -11.70 -2.96
C LYS A 237 -15.29 -11.21 -3.39
N LEU A 238 -15.42 -9.94 -3.80
CA LEU A 238 -16.67 -9.35 -4.27
C LEU A 238 -17.20 -10.09 -5.51
N ARG A 239 -16.33 -10.38 -6.49
CA ARG A 239 -16.71 -11.13 -7.70
C ARG A 239 -17.15 -12.56 -7.39
N THR A 240 -16.42 -13.28 -6.53
CA THR A 240 -16.80 -14.63 -6.09
C THR A 240 -18.17 -14.62 -5.43
N ARG A 241 -18.46 -13.67 -4.53
CA ARG A 241 -19.76 -13.59 -3.86
C ARG A 241 -20.92 -13.24 -4.80
N LEU A 242 -20.68 -12.41 -5.82
CA LEU A 242 -21.69 -12.10 -6.83
C LEU A 242 -22.03 -13.30 -7.71
N GLU A 243 -21.03 -14.06 -8.14
CA GLU A 243 -21.22 -15.31 -8.89
C GLU A 243 -21.98 -16.36 -8.06
N GLU A 244 -21.60 -16.54 -6.78
CA GLU A 244 -22.26 -17.44 -5.83
C GLU A 244 -23.74 -17.06 -5.59
N ALA A 245 -24.02 -15.76 -5.41
CA ALA A 245 -25.38 -15.24 -5.22
C ALA A 245 -26.20 -15.14 -6.52
N LYS A 246 -25.55 -15.25 -7.69
CA LYS A 246 -26.11 -14.93 -9.02
C LYS A 246 -26.62 -13.49 -9.12
N GLU A 247 -25.95 -12.58 -8.41
CA GLU A 247 -26.28 -11.17 -8.33
C GLU A 247 -25.37 -10.31 -9.21
N ALA A 248 -25.83 -9.12 -9.60
CA ALA A 248 -25.05 -8.19 -10.40
C ALA A 248 -25.18 -6.76 -9.86
N ILE A 249 -24.05 -6.16 -9.49
CA ILE A 249 -23.99 -4.77 -9.04
C ILE A 249 -24.03 -3.84 -10.26
N ARG A 250 -24.60 -2.64 -10.09
CA ARG A 250 -24.48 -1.60 -11.11
C ARG A 250 -23.06 -1.03 -11.09
N SER A 251 -22.35 -1.13 -12.21
CA SER A 251 -21.07 -0.45 -12.40
C SER A 251 -21.24 1.07 -12.37
N GLN A 252 -20.12 1.78 -12.33
CA GLN A 252 -20.04 3.24 -12.37
C GLN A 252 -20.73 3.83 -13.62
N ILE A 253 -20.78 3.06 -14.72
CA ILE A 253 -21.49 3.39 -15.98
C ILE A 253 -22.97 2.93 -15.93
N LYS A 254 -23.52 2.69 -14.73
CA LYS A 254 -24.90 2.23 -14.42
C LYS A 254 -25.32 0.89 -15.05
N LYS A 255 -24.44 0.18 -15.77
CA LYS A 255 -24.68 -1.15 -16.34
C LYS A 255 -24.54 -2.24 -15.27
N LYS A 256 -25.43 -3.24 -15.25
CA LYS A 256 -25.26 -4.41 -14.37
C LYS A 256 -24.01 -5.20 -14.78
N THR A 257 -23.19 -5.60 -13.81
CA THR A 257 -22.03 -6.47 -14.02
C THR A 257 -21.84 -7.44 -12.83
N GLN A 258 -21.40 -8.67 -13.14
CA GLN A 258 -20.90 -9.63 -12.14
C GLN A 258 -19.38 -9.51 -11.94
N THR A 259 -18.70 -8.75 -12.81
CA THR A 259 -17.28 -8.43 -12.75
C THR A 259 -17.05 -6.93 -12.47
N PRO A 260 -17.52 -6.38 -11.33
CA PRO A 260 -17.16 -5.01 -10.95
C PRO A 260 -15.65 -4.91 -10.79
N THR A 261 -15.08 -3.75 -11.12
CA THR A 261 -13.70 -3.39 -10.77
C THR A 261 -13.77 -2.35 -9.67
N MET A 262 -13.03 -2.53 -8.57
CA MET A 262 -12.94 -1.59 -7.46
C MET A 262 -11.94 -0.48 -7.78
N LYS A 263 -12.06 0.13 -8.97
CA LYS A 263 -11.21 1.24 -9.42
C LYS A 263 -11.90 2.59 -9.17
N TYR A 264 -11.47 3.29 -8.13
CA TYR A 264 -11.41 4.77 -8.09
C TYR A 264 -10.40 5.24 -7.04
N GLY A 265 -9.12 5.10 -7.39
CA GLY A 265 -7.96 5.73 -6.75
C GLY A 265 -6.91 6.10 -7.80
N TYR A 266 -6.69 5.19 -8.76
CA TYR A 266 -5.81 5.36 -9.94
C TYR A 266 -6.24 6.38 -10.99
N SER A 267 -7.42 6.99 -10.88
CA SER A 267 -8.03 7.80 -11.96
C SER A 267 -7.82 9.31 -11.80
N PHE A 268 -7.16 9.75 -10.73
CA PHE A 268 -6.92 11.18 -10.46
C PHE A 268 -5.42 11.54 -10.54
N SER A 269 -4.54 10.65 -10.07
CA SER A 269 -3.08 10.84 -10.07
C SER A 269 -2.37 10.48 -11.39
N LEU A 270 -3.13 10.23 -12.46
CA LEU A 270 -2.68 10.18 -13.86
C LEU A 270 -3.60 11.05 -14.73
N GLY A 271 -3.89 12.26 -14.27
CA GLY A 271 -4.58 13.29 -15.04
C GLY A 271 -3.64 13.98 -16.05
N GLU A 272 -3.98 13.79 -17.33
CA GLU A 272 -3.52 14.52 -18.54
C GLU A 272 -2.04 14.37 -18.99
#